data_AF-A0A2V9VGQ5-F1
#
_entry.id   AF-A0A2V9VGQ5-F1
#
_cell.length_a   1.000
_cell.length_b   1.000
_cell.length_c   1.000
_cell.angle_alpha   90.00
_cell.angle_beta   90.00
_cell.angle_gamma   90.00
#
_symmetry.space_group_name_H-M   'P 1'
#
loop_
_entity.id
_entity.type
_entity.pdbx_description
1 polymer ?
#
loop_
_entity_poly.entity_id
_entity_poly.type
_entity_poly.pdbx_seq_one_letter_code
_entity_poly.pdbx_strand_id
1 'polypeptide(L)' 'MEVVRGRQNAESALKKLAESQPPSDHHEGWRYFCEKSDLKAGIQPDKATDLRQADLEATPASSSDPHR' A
#
# COMPACT_ATOMS: atom_id res chain seq x y z
N MET A 1 -14.64 17.39 16.85
CA MET A 1 -13.85 16.32 16.22
C MET A 1 -13.67 16.68 14.77
N GLU A 2 -12.45 16.87 14.32
CA GLU A 2 -12.16 17.11 12.90
C GLU A 2 -12.10 15.76 12.18
N VAL A 3 -13.00 15.57 11.21
CA VAL A 3 -13.00 14.35 10.39
C VAL A 3 -11.83 14.45 9.43
N VAL A 4 -10.69 13.88 9.82
CA VAL A 4 -9.53 13.78 8.94
C VAL A 4 -9.84 12.77 7.86
N ARG A 5 -9.78 13.19 6.59
CA ARG A 5 -9.95 12.26 5.46
C ARG A 5 -8.77 11.28 5.47
N GLY A 6 -9.03 10.01 5.80
CA GLY A 6 -8.00 8.99 5.97
C GLY A 6 -7.03 8.90 4.79
N ARG A 7 -7.54 9.05 3.56
CA ARG A 7 -6.73 9.08 2.35
C ARG A 7 -5.71 10.22 2.33
N GLN A 8 -6.15 11.45 2.58
CA GLN A 8 -5.27 12.62 2.54
C GLN A 8 -4.18 12.56 3.62
N ASN A 9 -4.52 12.01 4.79
CA ASN A 9 -3.56 11.81 5.86
C ASN A 9 -2.52 10.72 5.51
N ALA A 10 -2.97 9.60 4.94
CA ALA A 10 -2.09 8.53 4.48
C ALA A 10 -1.13 9.01 3.37
N GLU A 11 -1.64 9.76 2.38
CA GLU A 11 -0.82 10.36 1.33
C GLU A 11 0.22 11.34 1.91
N SER A 12 -0.18 12.16 2.88
CA SER A 12 0.73 13.10 3.56
C SER A 12 1.81 12.37 4.37
N ALA A 13 1.46 11.27 5.04
CA ALA A 13 2.39 10.45 5.82
C ALA A 13 3.41 9.75 4.91
N LEU A 14 2.95 9.18 3.79
CA LEU A 14 3.84 8.59 2.78
C LEU A 14 4.82 9.59 2.20
N LYS A 15 4.35 10.80 1.88
CA LYS A 15 5.22 11.87 1.37
C LYS A 15 6.31 12.24 2.39
N LYS A 16 5.93 12.44 3.67
CA LYS A 16 6.88 12.73 4.75
C LYS A 16 7.90 11.61 4.94
N LEU A 17 7.46 10.35 4.88
CA LEU A 17 8.35 9.20 4.97
C LEU A 17 9.38 9.22 3.84
N ALA A 18 8.92 9.36 2.59
CA ALA A 18 9.80 9.41 1.42
C ALA A 18 10.81 10.58 1.49
N GLU A 19 10.38 11.75 1.99
CA GLU A 19 11.24 12.92 2.18
C GLU A 19 12.27 12.73 3.32
N SER A 20 11.95 11.92 4.32
CA SER A 20 12.82 11.65 5.47
C SER A 20 13.84 10.53 5.24
N GLN A 21 13.64 9.71 4.21
CA GLN A 21 14.50 8.56 3.93
C GLN A 21 15.80 8.99 3.25
N PRO A 22 16.97 8.54 3.74
CA PRO A 22 18.25 8.82 3.11
C PRO A 22 18.29 8.18 1.71
N PRO A 23 19.01 8.76 0.73
CA PRO A 23 19.05 8.22 -0.64
C PRO A 23 19.50 6.76 -0.75
N SER A 24 20.23 6.24 0.24
CA SER A 24 20.51 4.82 0.36
C SER A 24 19.21 4.03 0.44
N ASP A 25 18.31 4.35 1.36
CA ASP A 25 17.07 3.59 1.62
C ASP A 25 16.07 3.61 0.45
N HIS A 26 16.35 4.39 -0.62
CA HIS A 26 15.67 4.32 -1.91
C HIS A 26 16.25 3.18 -2.78
N HIS A 27 16.77 2.12 -2.17
CA HIS A 27 17.39 0.99 -2.85
C HIS A 27 16.37 0.31 -3.80
N GLU A 28 16.79 0.16 -5.06
CA GLU A 28 16.36 -0.86 -6.02
C GLU A 28 14.85 -1.13 -6.13
N GLY A 29 14.08 -0.12 -6.54
CA GLY A 29 12.77 -0.32 -7.17
C GLY A 29 11.57 -0.49 -6.24
N TRP A 30 11.75 -0.48 -4.91
CA TRP A 30 10.63 -0.53 -3.96
C TRP A 30 9.97 0.84 -3.79
N ARG A 31 8.64 0.87 -3.77
CA ARG A 31 7.85 2.10 -3.57
C ARG A 31 6.72 1.86 -2.59
N TYR A 32 6.57 2.78 -1.64
CA TYR A 32 5.39 2.82 -0.77
C TYR A 32 4.22 3.51 -1.50
N PHE A 33 3.02 2.97 -1.36
CA PHE A 33 1.80 3.55 -1.93
C PHE A 33 0.60 3.31 -1.02
N CYS A 34 -0.41 4.16 -1.10
CA CYS A 34 -1.69 3.91 -0.46
C CYS A 34 -2.45 2.85 -1.27
N GLU A 35 -2.49 1.63 -0.76
CA GLU A 35 -3.29 0.55 -1.33
C GLU A 35 -4.79 0.93 -1.33
N LYS A 36 -5.47 0.61 -2.45
CA LYS A 36 -6.93 0.61 -2.48
C LYS A 36 -7.39 -0.79 -2.12
N SER A 37 -8.23 -0.90 -1.09
CA SER A 37 -8.74 -2.16 -0.62
C SER A 37 -10.23 -2.02 -0.32
N ASP A 38 -11.00 -3.06 -0.65
CA ASP A 38 -12.42 -3.17 -0.27
C ASP A 38 -12.60 -3.69 1.17
N LEU A 39 -11.49 -3.93 1.88
CA LEU A 39 -11.51 -4.30 3.29
C LEU A 39 -12.13 -3.17 4.12
N LYS A 40 -13.11 -3.55 4.94
CA LYS A 40 -13.80 -2.61 5.84
C LYS A 40 -12.84 -2.11 6.91
N ALA A 41 -12.86 -0.80 7.15
CA ALA A 41 -12.15 -0.21 8.28
C ALA A 41 -12.60 -0.85 9.62
N GLY A 42 -11.66 -1.04 10.53
CA GLY A 42 -11.91 -1.67 11.84
C GLY A 42 -11.85 -3.20 11.86
N ILE A 43 -11.48 -3.84 10.74
CA ILE A 43 -11.10 -5.25 10.72
C ILE A 43 -9.85 -5.48 11.60
N GLN A 44 -9.73 -6.67 12.20
CA GLN A 44 -8.53 -7.05 12.95
C GLN A 44 -7.31 -7.13 12.02
N PRO A 45 -6.12 -6.64 12.42
CA PRO A 45 -4.96 -6.54 11.54
C PRO A 45 -4.46 -7.88 10.97
N ASP A 46 -4.53 -8.94 11.76
CA ASP A 46 -4.19 -10.31 11.36
C ASP A 46 -5.11 -10.79 10.23
N LYS A 47 -6.42 -10.69 10.44
CA LYS A 47 -7.43 -11.08 9.46
C LYS A 47 -7.36 -10.24 8.18
N ALA A 48 -7.05 -8.95 8.30
CA ALA A 48 -6.83 -8.08 7.14
C ALA A 48 -5.63 -8.53 6.31
N THR A 49 -4.57 -9.01 6.99
CA THR A 49 -3.37 -9.52 6.33
C THR A 49 -3.64 -10.81 5.61
N ASP A 50 -4.33 -11.76 6.23
CA ASP A 50 -4.69 -13.04 5.62
C ASP A 50 -5.56 -12.85 4.36
N LEU A 51 -6.57 -11.98 4.44
CA LEU A 51 -7.44 -11.70 3.29
C LEU A 51 -6.70 -11.04 2.14
N ARG A 52 -5.80 -10.09 2.44
CA ARG A 52 -4.96 -9.43 1.43
C ARG A 52 -4.00 -10.41 0.77
N GLN A 53 -3.40 -11.30 1.55
CA GLN A 53 -2.50 -12.33 1.03
C GLN A 53 -3.23 -13.30 0.09
N ALA A 54 -4.43 -13.74 0.49
CA ALA A 54 -5.26 -14.61 -0.34
C ALA A 54 -5.65 -13.95 -1.67
N ASP A 55 -5.94 -12.65 -1.70
CA ASP A 55 -6.29 -11.90 -2.91
C ASP A 55 -5.10 -11.74 -3.88
N LEU A 56 -3.91 -11.47 -3.33
CA LEU A 56 -2.66 -11.42 -4.10
C LEU A 56 -2.34 -12.78 -4.73
N GLU A 57 -2.54 -13.87 -3.99
CA GLU A 57 -2.30 -15.24 -4.47
C GLU A 57 -3.36 -15.73 -5.46
N ALA A 58 -4.60 -15.22 -5.35
CA ALA A 58 -5.69 -15.54 -6.25
C ALA A 58 -5.55 -14.84 -7.62
N THR A 59 -4.80 -13.74 -7.70
CA THR A 59 -4.49 -13.08 -8.96
C THR A 59 -3.40 -13.88 -9.68
N PRO A 60 -3.68 -14.55 -10.82
CA PRO A 60 -2.66 -15.32 -11.52
C PRO A 60 -1.50 -14.39 -11.90
N ALA A 61 -0.27 -14.84 -11.61
CA ALA A 61 0.98 -14.07 -11.74
C ALA A 61 1.36 -13.62 -13.17
N SER A 62 0.42 -13.52 -14.11
CA SER A 62 0.65 -13.04 -15.47
C SER A 62 -0.09 -11.72 -15.72
N SER A 63 0.46 -10.63 -15.20
CA SER A 63 0.70 -9.48 -16.07
C SER A 63 2.20 -9.41 -16.38
N SER A 64 2.73 -10.52 -16.92
CA SER A 64 3.85 -10.43 -17.85
C SER A 64 3.36 -9.60 -19.04
N ASP A 65 3.81 -8.37 -19.09
CA ASP A 65 3.59 -7.40 -20.16
C ASP A 65 3.79 -8.04 -21.55
N PRO A 66 2.74 -8.14 -22.39
CA PRO A 66 2.93 -8.43 -23.80
C PRO A 66 3.19 -7.12 -24.54
N HIS A 67 4.47 -6.72 -24.59
CA HIS A 67 5.08 -5.64 -25.37
C HIS A 67 4.87 -4.17 -24.90
N ARG A 68 5.94 -3.55 -24.37
CA ARG A 68 6.44 -2.27 -24.91
C ARG A 68 7.89 -1.94 -24.58
#